data_AF-A0A1S3X0M6-F1
#
_entry.id   AF-A0A1S3X0M6-F1
#
_cell.length_a   1.000
_cell.length_b   1.000
_cell.length_c   1.000
_cell.angle_alpha   90.00
_cell.angle_beta   90.00
_cell.angle_gamma   90.00
#
_symmetry.space_group_name_H-M   'P 1'
#
loop_
_entity.id
_entity.type
_entity.pdbx_description
1 polymer ?
#
loop_
_entity_poly.entity_id
_entity_poly.type
_entity_poly.pdbx_seq_one_letter_code
_entity_poly.pdbx_strand_id
1 'polypeptide(L)'
;MNLERQQILSLFMKVMKRLCKYLNNLTSKEINSTESRLKALKMEAHSISVDEDLSDAAKKVQDEMKAKTDGLLDPELFQQFAIVDREADFENALQNGGGKIVPGGVISVKSNKSKSEKHSKTETEKSDKKRNKNHSGSKSHKKRRS
;
A
#
# COMPACT_ATOMS: atom_id res chain seq x y z
N MET A 1 -59.51 -1.57 -40.01
CA MET A 1 -58.95 -2.91 -39.78
C MET A 1 -59.67 -3.50 -38.57
N ASN A 2 -60.50 -4.53 -38.76
CA ASN A 2 -61.22 -5.18 -37.66
C ASN A 2 -60.29 -6.17 -36.94
N LEU A 3 -59.30 -5.61 -36.23
CA LEU A 3 -58.32 -6.39 -35.47
C LEU A 3 -58.84 -6.61 -34.05
N GLU A 4 -58.69 -7.84 -33.56
CA GLU A 4 -59.03 -8.20 -32.19
C GLU A 4 -58.17 -7.41 -31.20
N ARG A 5 -58.73 -7.04 -30.03
CA ARG A 5 -58.05 -6.24 -29.00
C ARG A 5 -56.66 -6.79 -28.63
N GLN A 6 -56.53 -8.12 -28.56
CA GLN A 6 -55.26 -8.78 -28.24
C GLN A 6 -54.22 -8.61 -29.36
N GLN A 7 -54.66 -8.63 -30.63
CA GLN A 7 -53.78 -8.44 -31.78
C GLN A 7 -53.26 -7.00 -31.82
N ILE A 8 -54.10 -6.02 -31.49
CA ILE A 8 -53.70 -4.61 -31.38
C ILE A 8 -52.60 -4.43 -30.32
N LEU A 9 -52.77 -5.02 -29.13
CA LEU A 9 -51.77 -4.94 -28.06
C LEU A 9 -50.45 -5.62 -28.46
N SER A 10 -50.53 -6.77 -29.14
CA SER A 10 -49.34 -7.50 -29.61
C SER A 10 -48.56 -6.68 -30.66
N LEU A 11 -49.28 -5.98 -31.54
CA LEU A 11 -48.69 -5.13 -32.57
C LEU A 11 -48.05 -3.89 -31.93
N PHE A 12 -48.73 -3.27 -30.97
CA PHE A 12 -48.21 -2.15 -30.20
C PHE A 12 -46.92 -2.53 -29.46
N MET A 13 -46.90 -3.66 -28.74
CA MET A 13 -45.68 -4.15 -28.07
C MET A 13 -44.53 -4.41 -29.05
N LYS A 14 -44.81 -4.93 -30.26
CA LYS A 14 -43.79 -5.13 -31.30
C LYS A 14 -43.20 -3.80 -31.78
N VAL A 15 -44.04 -2.80 -31.98
CA VAL A 15 -43.60 -1.45 -32.38
C VAL A 15 -42.76 -0.83 -31.27
N MET A 16 -43.22 -0.89 -30.01
CA MET A 16 -42.49 -0.36 -28.87
C MET A 16 -41.13 -1.02 -28.68
N LYS A 17 -41.04 -2.35 -28.81
CA LYS A 17 -39.75 -3.06 -28.76
C LYS A 17 -38.79 -2.61 -29.86
N ARG A 18 -39.29 -2.37 -31.07
CA ARG A 18 -38.48 -1.85 -32.18
C ARG A 18 -38.00 -0.43 -31.93
N LEU A 19 -38.87 0.42 -31.38
CA LEU A 19 -38.52 1.80 -31.02
C LEU A 19 -37.44 1.83 -29.94
N CYS A 20 -37.61 1.09 -28.84
CA CYS A 20 -36.60 0.99 -27.79
C CYS A 20 -35.27 0.46 -28.32
N LYS A 21 -35.30 -0.57 -29.19
CA LYS A 21 -34.08 -1.10 -29.83
C LYS A 21 -33.39 -0.05 -30.71
N TYR A 22 -34.16 0.74 -31.46
CA TYR A 22 -33.62 1.81 -32.30
C TYR A 22 -32.96 2.91 -31.47
N LEU A 23 -33.64 3.39 -30.44
CA LEU A 23 -33.11 4.41 -29.52
C LEU A 23 -31.83 3.94 -28.83
N ASN A 24 -31.82 2.72 -28.30
CA ASN A 24 -30.63 2.15 -27.66
C ASN A 24 -29.45 2.02 -28.64
N ASN A 25 -29.71 1.64 -29.89
CA ASN A 25 -28.68 1.56 -30.92
C ASN A 25 -28.14 2.95 -31.28
N LEU A 26 -28.99 3.98 -31.31
CA LEU A 26 -28.58 5.36 -31.57
C LEU A 26 -27.67 5.87 -30.45
N THR A 27 -28.11 5.73 -29.19
CA THR A 27 -27.33 6.11 -28.01
C THR A 27 -26.01 5.35 -27.95
N SER A 28 -26.01 4.05 -28.28
CA SER A 28 -24.76 3.26 -28.36
C SER A 28 -23.82 3.79 -29.43
N LYS A 29 -24.33 4.18 -30.61
CA LYS A 29 -23.50 4.77 -31.68
C LYS A 29 -22.92 6.12 -31.28
N GLU A 30 -23.72 6.98 -30.64
CA GLU A 30 -23.28 8.27 -30.13
C GLU A 30 -22.19 8.10 -29.07
N ILE A 31 -22.39 7.22 -28.10
CA ILE A 31 -21.39 6.92 -27.05
C ILE A 31 -20.10 6.40 -27.68
N ASN A 32 -20.16 5.39 -28.55
CA ASN A 32 -18.96 4.85 -29.20
C ASN A 32 -18.22 5.91 -30.06
N SER A 33 -18.96 6.79 -30.73
CA SER A 33 -18.38 7.90 -31.48
C SER A 33 -17.71 8.93 -30.57
N THR A 34 -18.33 9.25 -29.43
CA THR A 34 -17.81 10.25 -28.48
C THR A 34 -16.61 9.71 -27.71
N GLU A 35 -16.63 8.44 -27.32
CA GLU A 35 -15.51 7.75 -26.67
C GLU A 35 -14.28 7.67 -27.58
N SER A 36 -14.47 7.48 -28.89
CA SER A 36 -13.35 7.54 -29.85
C SER A 36 -12.69 8.93 -29.88
N ARG A 37 -13.48 9.99 -29.71
CA ARG A 37 -13.00 11.38 -29.68
C ARG A 37 -12.32 11.73 -28.36
N LEU A 38 -12.72 11.10 -27.26
CA LEU A 38 -12.09 11.29 -25.94
C LEU A 38 -10.72 10.61 -25.80
N LYS A 39 -10.34 9.72 -26.73
CA LYS A 39 -9.09 8.96 -26.65
C LYS A 39 -7.95 9.50 -27.51
N ALA A 40 -8.15 10.57 -28.27
CA ALA A 40 -7.05 11.32 -28.88
C ALA A 40 -6.40 12.27 -27.85
N LEU A 41 -6.10 11.76 -26.65
CA LEU A 41 -5.31 12.51 -25.68
C LEU A 41 -3.86 12.39 -26.15
N LYS A 42 -3.31 13.50 -26.64
CA LYS A 42 -1.92 13.58 -27.07
C LYS A 42 -1.06 13.34 -25.83
N MET A 43 -0.53 12.12 -25.71
CA MET A 43 0.38 11.73 -24.64
C MET A 43 1.73 12.40 -24.92
N GLU A 44 1.87 13.66 -24.51
CA GLU A 44 3.15 14.36 -24.54
C GLU A 44 4.01 13.92 -23.35
N ALA A 45 5.30 13.77 -23.58
CA ALA A 45 6.23 13.44 -22.51
C ALA A 45 6.25 14.60 -21.49
N HIS A 46 6.13 14.25 -20.21
CA HIS A 46 6.32 15.24 -19.15
C HIS A 46 7.74 15.79 -19.19
N SER A 47 7.89 17.09 -18.95
CA SER A 47 9.19 17.76 -18.93
C SER A 47 10.07 17.35 -17.75
N ILE A 48 9.46 16.76 -16.72
CA ILE A 48 10.09 16.30 -15.48
C ILE A 48 9.69 14.83 -15.29
N SER A 49 10.64 14.00 -14.90
CA SER A 49 10.36 12.60 -14.57
C SER A 49 9.62 12.51 -13.23
N VAL A 50 8.73 11.53 -13.09
CA VAL A 50 8.09 11.22 -11.79
C VAL A 50 9.14 10.95 -10.71
N ASP A 51 10.23 10.28 -11.07
CA ASP A 51 11.32 9.99 -10.13
C ASP A 51 12.04 11.27 -9.67
N GLU A 52 12.17 12.25 -10.57
CA GLU A 52 12.82 13.53 -10.28
C GLU A 52 11.95 14.36 -9.32
N ASP A 53 10.65 14.48 -9.60
CA ASP A 53 9.68 15.18 -8.73
C ASP A 53 9.60 14.56 -7.32
N LEU A 54 9.58 13.22 -7.24
CA LEU A 54 9.61 12.51 -5.96
C LEU A 54 10.91 12.75 -5.19
N SER A 55 12.05 12.79 -5.89
CA SER A 55 13.35 13.04 -5.27
C SER A 55 13.47 14.47 -4.74
N ASP A 56 12.95 15.45 -5.47
CA ASP A 56 12.93 16.86 -5.08
C ASP A 56 12.03 17.08 -3.87
N ALA A 57 10.84 16.46 -3.86
CA ALA A 57 9.94 16.48 -2.72
C ALA A 57 10.58 15.88 -1.46
N ALA A 58 11.24 14.72 -1.59
CA ALA A 58 11.92 14.06 -0.47
C ALA A 58 13.06 14.92 0.07
N LYS A 59 13.87 15.52 -0.81
CA LYS A 59 14.99 16.39 -0.44
C LYS A 59 14.50 17.64 0.30
N LYS A 60 13.42 18.26 -0.17
CA LYS A 60 12.81 19.42 0.49
C LYS A 60 12.36 19.10 1.93
N VAL A 61 11.73 17.95 2.14
CA VAL A 61 11.31 17.50 3.49
C VAL A 61 12.53 17.24 4.35
N GLN A 62 13.56 16.59 3.81
CA GLN A 62 14.79 16.32 4.55
C GLN A 62 15.49 17.61 4.98
N ASP A 63 15.61 18.59 4.09
CA ASP A 63 16.24 19.87 4.38
C ASP A 63 15.41 20.68 5.39
N GLU A 64 14.08 20.63 5.32
CA GLU A 64 13.21 21.25 6.32
C GLU A 64 13.34 20.58 7.69
N MET A 65 13.42 19.25 7.76
CA MET A 65 13.64 18.54 9.01
C MET A 65 15.02 18.86 9.59
N LYS A 66 16.07 18.85 8.75
CA LYS A 66 17.43 19.23 9.16
C LYS A 66 17.47 20.65 9.70
N ALA A 67 16.87 21.62 9.02
CA ALA A 67 16.81 23.00 9.51
C ALA A 67 16.08 23.15 10.86
N LYS A 68 15.11 22.26 11.16
CA LYS A 68 14.42 22.23 12.46
C LYS A 68 15.21 21.52 13.55
N THR A 69 16.04 20.54 13.18
CA THR A 69 16.82 19.73 14.12
C THR A 69 18.22 20.28 14.38
N ASP A 70 18.80 20.99 13.40
CA ASP A 70 20.10 21.65 13.47
C ASP A 70 20.00 22.79 14.49
N GLY A 71 20.54 22.55 15.68
CA GLY A 71 20.48 23.46 16.83
C GLY A 71 19.59 22.98 17.99
N LEU A 72 18.66 22.04 17.76
CA LEU A 72 17.87 21.41 18.83
C LEU A 72 18.56 20.14 19.37
N LEU A 73 19.26 19.42 18.50
CA LEU A 73 19.94 18.18 18.86
C LEU A 73 21.44 18.44 19.11
N ASP A 74 21.76 19.03 20.27
CA ASP A 74 23.15 19.18 20.70
C ASP A 74 23.70 17.82 21.18
N PRO A 75 24.72 17.24 20.52
CA PRO A 75 25.30 15.96 20.93
C PRO A 75 25.85 15.98 22.37
N GLU A 76 26.25 17.13 22.91
CA GLU A 76 26.70 17.24 24.31
C GLU A 76 25.53 17.06 25.30
N LEU A 77 24.32 17.52 24.97
CA LEU A 77 23.12 17.31 25.80
C LEU A 77 22.67 15.85 25.84
N PHE A 78 23.02 15.02 24.86
CA PHE A 78 22.70 13.59 24.87
C PHE A 78 23.76 12.77 25.59
N GLN A 79 24.97 13.32 25.76
CA GLN A 79 26.06 12.64 26.46
C GLN A 79 25.74 12.40 27.94
N GLN A 80 24.93 13.26 28.57
CA GLN A 80 24.45 13.06 29.95
C GLN A 80 23.49 11.85 30.10
N PHE A 81 22.86 11.42 29.01
CA PHE A 81 21.98 10.24 28.98
C PHE A 81 22.68 9.01 28.39
N ALA A 82 23.93 9.15 27.95
CA ALA A 82 24.70 8.04 27.41
C ALA A 82 25.12 7.10 28.56
N ILE A 83 24.57 5.89 28.56
CA ILE A 83 25.07 4.81 29.41
C ILE A 83 26.34 4.31 28.75
N VAL A 84 27.48 4.76 29.25
CA VAL A 84 28.79 4.20 28.89
C VAL A 84 28.76 2.73 29.26
N ASP A 85 29.16 1.84 28.35
CA ASP A 85 29.06 0.37 28.40
C ASP A 85 29.85 -0.26 29.58
N ARG A 86 29.41 0.05 30.80
CA ARG A 86 29.88 -0.42 32.08
C ARG A 86 28.67 -1.05 32.74
N GLU A 87 28.77 -2.35 33.03
CA GLU A 87 27.67 -3.15 33.60
C GLU A 87 27.05 -2.48 34.86
N ALA A 88 27.85 -1.77 35.65
CA ALA A 88 27.38 -1.03 36.83
C ALA A 88 26.53 0.21 36.50
N ASP A 89 26.89 0.96 35.45
CA ASP A 89 26.16 2.17 35.04
C ASP A 89 24.84 1.78 34.37
N PHE A 90 24.81 0.65 33.68
CA PHE A 90 23.60 0.05 33.13
C PHE A 90 22.62 -0.42 34.22
N GLU A 91 23.11 -1.12 35.24
CA GLU A 91 22.28 -1.52 36.40
C GLU A 91 21.72 -0.29 37.15
N ASN A 92 22.52 0.76 37.33
CA ASN A 92 22.09 2.01 37.94
C ASN A 92 21.01 2.73 37.12
N ALA A 93 21.11 2.73 35.78
CA ALA A 93 20.09 3.33 34.92
C ALA A 93 18.75 2.58 34.99
N LEU A 94 18.79 1.24 35.08
CA LEU A 94 17.59 0.41 35.24
C LEU A 94 16.92 0.61 36.61
N GLN A 95 17.70 0.77 37.68
CA GLN A 95 17.18 0.95 39.03
C GLN A 95 16.64 2.37 39.28
N ASN A 96 17.33 3.40 38.77
CA ASN A 96 16.96 4.80 38.99
C ASN A 96 15.96 5.36 37.96
N GLY A 97 15.74 4.67 36.83
CA GLY A 97 14.77 5.05 35.80
C GLY A 97 13.30 4.77 36.14
N GLY A 98 13.00 4.27 37.35
CA GLY A 98 11.67 3.85 37.82
C GLY A 98 10.66 4.98 38.12
N GLY A 99 10.76 6.13 37.45
CA GLY A 99 9.73 7.17 37.50
C GLY A 99 8.43 6.73 36.78
N LYS A 100 7.30 7.38 37.10
CA LYS A 100 5.97 7.04 36.55
C LYS A 100 6.03 6.88 35.03
N ILE A 101 5.76 5.66 34.57
CA ILE A 101 5.73 5.28 33.15
C ILE A 101 4.63 6.10 32.46
N VAL A 102 5.00 6.86 31.43
CA VAL A 102 4.04 7.55 30.56
C VAL A 102 3.28 6.49 29.76
N PRO A 103 1.93 6.57 29.64
CA PRO A 103 1.17 5.63 28.84
C PRO A 103 1.66 5.65 27.38
N GLY A 104 2.19 4.51 26.92
CA GLY A 104 2.83 4.36 25.59
C GLY A 104 4.36 4.16 25.60
N GLY A 105 5.01 4.26 26.77
CA GLY A 105 6.45 4.00 26.91
C GLY A 105 6.81 2.52 26.75
N VAL A 106 7.93 2.25 26.06
CA VAL A 106 8.49 0.89 25.90
C VAL A 106 9.38 0.58 27.10
N ILE A 107 9.13 -0.54 27.78
CA ILE A 107 9.91 -1.00 28.94
C ILE A 107 10.76 -2.21 28.51
N SER A 108 12.07 -2.13 28.69
CA SER A 108 12.96 -3.28 28.56
C SER A 108 13.13 -3.96 29.90
N VAL A 109 12.67 -5.20 30.02
CA VAL A 109 12.76 -6.01 31.24
C VAL A 109 13.94 -6.98 31.11
N LYS A 110 14.79 -7.04 32.14
CA LYS A 110 15.89 -8.02 32.22
C LYS A 110 15.31 -9.43 32.17
N SER A 111 15.73 -10.24 31.20
CA SER A 111 15.28 -11.63 31.10
C SER A 111 15.97 -12.48 32.18
N ASN A 112 15.21 -13.22 32.98
CA ASN A 112 15.73 -14.14 34.00
C ASN A 112 16.26 -15.47 33.42
N LYS A 113 16.64 -15.51 32.14
CA LYS A 113 17.27 -16.71 31.57
C LYS A 113 18.68 -16.82 32.15
N SER A 114 18.97 -17.93 32.82
CA SER A 114 20.33 -18.26 33.24
C SER A 114 21.24 -18.22 32.00
N LYS A 115 22.39 -17.57 32.14
CA LYS A 115 23.39 -17.45 31.05
C LYS A 115 23.80 -18.86 30.63
N SER A 116 23.21 -19.40 29.56
CA SER A 116 23.82 -20.54 28.88
C SER A 116 25.08 -20.03 28.19
N GLU A 117 26.16 -20.79 28.33
CA GLU A 117 27.49 -20.47 27.84
C GLU A 117 27.46 -19.94 26.40
N LYS A 118 28.21 -18.85 26.19
CA LYS A 118 28.45 -18.25 24.88
C LYS A 118 29.08 -19.31 23.96
N HIS A 119 28.35 -19.76 22.95
CA HIS A 119 28.98 -20.12 21.69
C HIS A 119 29.08 -18.86 20.82
N SER A 120 30.25 -18.25 20.84
CA SER A 120 30.69 -17.33 19.81
C SER A 120 30.70 -18.07 18.47
N LYS A 121 30.04 -17.49 17.44
CA LYS A 121 30.56 -17.41 16.07
C LYS A 121 29.63 -16.59 15.16
N THR A 122 30.15 -15.41 14.82
CA THR A 122 30.24 -14.81 13.48
C THR A 122 29.00 -14.80 12.59
N GLU A 123 28.57 -13.57 12.32
CA GLU A 123 27.86 -13.13 11.12
C GLU A 123 28.29 -13.92 9.88
N THR A 124 27.32 -14.56 9.23
CA THR A 124 27.38 -14.83 7.80
C THR A 124 25.97 -14.69 7.23
N GLU A 125 25.87 -13.78 6.28
CA GLU A 125 24.78 -13.59 5.35
C GLU A 125 24.29 -14.94 4.78
N LYS A 126 22.97 -15.12 4.67
CA LYS A 126 22.28 -15.71 3.49
C LYS A 126 20.76 -15.83 3.68
N SER A 127 20.08 -14.97 2.92
CA SER A 127 18.89 -15.23 2.09
C SER A 127 17.66 -15.93 2.69
N ASP A 128 16.58 -15.15 2.79
CA ASP A 128 15.21 -15.46 2.37
C ASP A 128 14.71 -16.91 2.49
N LYS A 129 14.08 -17.23 3.62
CA LYS A 129 13.24 -18.43 3.75
C LYS A 129 11.75 -18.09 3.70
N LYS A 130 11.31 -17.87 2.45
CA LYS A 130 10.01 -18.24 1.84
C LYS A 130 8.88 -18.63 2.80
N ARG A 131 7.81 -17.82 2.81
CA ARG A 131 6.46 -18.18 3.30
C ARG A 131 6.01 -19.51 2.69
N ASN A 132 5.86 -20.53 3.53
CA ASN A 132 5.30 -21.82 3.14
C ASN A 132 3.83 -21.62 2.71
N LYS A 133 3.58 -21.77 1.40
CA LYS A 133 2.24 -21.73 0.80
C LYS A 133 1.76 -23.17 0.71
N ASN A 134 0.82 -23.54 1.58
CA ASN A 134 0.22 -24.87 1.61
C ASN A 134 -0.41 -25.20 0.24
N HIS A 135 0.14 -26.22 -0.41
CA HIS A 135 -0.43 -26.87 -1.57
C HIS A 135 -1.59 -27.76 -1.15
N SER A 136 -2.81 -27.44 -1.58
CA SER A 136 -3.84 -28.45 -1.84
C SER A 136 -4.79 -27.92 -2.91
N GLY A 137 -5.03 -28.72 -3.96
CA GLY A 137 -6.02 -28.39 -4.99
C GLY A 137 -5.52 -28.49 -6.43
N SER A 138 -4.99 -29.65 -6.81
CA SER A 138 -4.87 -30.08 -8.21
C SER A 138 -6.25 -30.11 -8.89
N LYS A 139 -6.48 -29.25 -9.89
CA LYS A 139 -7.49 -29.50 -10.94
C LYS A 139 -6.94 -29.15 -12.31
N SER A 140 -6.86 -30.19 -13.11
CA SER A 140 -6.30 -30.30 -14.44
C SER A 140 -7.16 -29.61 -15.51
N HIS A 141 -6.47 -29.05 -16.50
CA HIS A 141 -7.06 -28.53 -17.73
C HIS A 141 -7.68 -29.66 -18.56
N LYS A 142 -8.94 -29.50 -18.98
CA LYS A 142 -9.47 -30.23 -20.13
C LYS A 142 -10.32 -29.28 -20.98
N LYS A 143 -9.70 -28.72 -22.02
CA LYS A 143 -10.41 -28.16 -23.18
C LYS A 143 -11.13 -29.30 -23.90
N ARG A 144 -12.44 -29.17 -24.13
CA ARG A 144 -13.12 -29.87 -25.25
C ARG A 144 -13.67 -28.80 -26.18
N ARG A 145 -13.19 -28.81 -27.42
CA ARG A 145 -13.91 -28.28 -28.57
C ARG A 145 -14.97 -29.31 -28.96
N SER A 146 -16.19 -28.86 -29.19
CA SER A 146 -17.10 -29.41 -30.20
C SER A 146 -18.05 -28.30 -30.64
#